data_AF-A0A7X5N2P1-F1
#
_entry.id   AF-A0A7X5N2P1-F1
#
_cell.length_a   1.000
_cell.length_b   1.000
_cell.length_c   1.000
_cell.angle_alpha   90.00
_cell.angle_beta   90.00
_cell.angle_gamma   90.00
#
_symmetry.space_group_name_H-M   'P 1'
#
loop_
_entity.id
_entity.type
_entity.pdbx_description
1 polymer ?
#
loop_
_entity_poly.entity_id
_entity_poly.type
_entity_poly.pdbx_seq_one_letter_code
_entity_poly.pdbx_strand_id
1 'polypeptide(L)'
;LPDGSVLPSRSLNFSTGGMAIRLAQPQPIEPGLPVQIGLSHRGVEQTLPAVVRQDRDGQVSVQFTAMSMEQERWLVASTFARADIWLSQWGQHDRDAFWRSLGQVLAASARGFGRLGG
;
A
#
# COMPACT_ATOMS: atom_id res chain seq x y z
N LEU A 1 -2.85 -13.75 -6.08
CA LEU A 1 -1.55 -14.33 -5.67
C LEU A 1 -0.77 -14.73 -6.93
N PRO A 2 0.52 -15.11 -6.85
CA PRO A 2 1.32 -15.48 -8.03
C PRO A 2 0.77 -16.69 -8.82
N ASP A 3 0.04 -17.58 -8.14
CA ASP A 3 -0.64 -18.74 -8.72
C ASP A 3 -1.95 -18.38 -9.48
N GLY A 4 -2.29 -17.09 -9.56
CA GLY A 4 -3.51 -16.59 -10.18
C GLY A 4 -4.74 -16.61 -9.27
N SER A 5 -4.65 -17.12 -8.04
CA SER A 5 -5.77 -17.12 -7.10
C SER A 5 -6.13 -15.70 -6.63
N VAL A 6 -7.43 -15.47 -6.41
CA VAL A 6 -7.96 -14.21 -5.88
C VAL A 6 -8.61 -14.51 -4.53
N LEU A 7 -8.14 -13.83 -3.49
CA LEU A 7 -8.66 -13.99 -2.14
C LEU A 7 -9.51 -12.77 -1.78
N PRO A 8 -10.83 -12.93 -1.56
CA PRO A 8 -11.66 -11.87 -1.06
C PRO A 8 -11.15 -11.40 0.31
N SER A 9 -10.99 -10.08 0.47
CA SER A 9 -10.43 -9.51 1.67
C SER A 9 -11.06 -8.15 1.99
N ARG A 10 -10.96 -7.75 3.26
CA ARG A 10 -11.39 -6.44 3.73
C ARG A 10 -10.18 -5.65 4.20
N SER A 11 -10.05 -4.41 3.73
CA SER A 11 -9.06 -3.46 4.26
C SER A 11 -9.36 -3.13 5.72
N LEU A 12 -8.34 -3.18 6.57
CA LEU A 12 -8.40 -2.77 7.98
C LEU A 12 -7.82 -1.38 8.17
N ASN A 13 -6.71 -1.10 7.50
CA ASN A 13 -6.11 0.21 7.37
C ASN A 13 -5.41 0.28 6.02
N PHE A 14 -5.04 1.49 5.62
CA PHE A 14 -4.35 1.73 4.37
C PHE A 14 -3.53 3.01 4.49
N SER A 15 -2.34 2.99 3.90
CA SER A 15 -1.41 4.11 3.84
C SER A 15 -0.69 4.09 2.50
N THR A 16 0.14 5.08 2.23
CA THR A 16 0.95 5.14 1.01
C THR A 16 2.10 4.11 0.98
N GLY A 17 2.48 3.52 2.12
CA GLY A 17 3.55 2.52 2.19
C GLY A 17 3.07 1.07 2.21
N GLY A 18 1.80 0.84 2.52
CA GLY A 18 1.25 -0.50 2.69
C GLY A 18 -0.11 -0.50 3.38
N MET A 19 -0.60 -1.71 3.68
CA MET A 19 -1.89 -1.90 4.32
C MET A 19 -1.95 -3.18 5.15
N ALA A 20 -2.93 -3.22 6.05
CA ALA A 20 -3.40 -4.44 6.67
C ALA A 20 -4.74 -4.85 6.06
N ILE A 21 -4.86 -6.14 5.74
CA ILE A 21 -6.09 -6.76 5.24
C ILE A 21 -6.49 -7.94 6.12
N ARG A 22 -7.79 -8.21 6.16
CA ARG A 22 -8.33 -9.45 6.71
C ARG A 22 -8.89 -10.28 5.56
N LEU A 23 -8.43 -11.52 5.43
CA LEU A 23 -8.95 -12.46 4.45
C LEU A 23 -10.37 -12.90 4.88
N ALA A 24 -11.29 -13.03 3.93
CA ALA A 24 -12.63 -13.53 4.21
C ALA A 24 -12.60 -14.99 4.69
N GLN A 25 -11.69 -15.77 4.12
CA GLN A 25 -11.34 -17.11 4.59
C GLN A 25 -9.88 -17.08 5.04
N PRO A 26 -9.60 -17.15 6.36
CA PRO A 26 -8.24 -17.15 6.88
C PRO A 26 -7.47 -18.35 6.35
N GLN A 27 -6.32 -18.08 5.74
CA GLN A 27 -5.36 -19.09 5.33
C GLN A 27 -3.95 -18.51 5.51
N PRO A 28 -2.95 -19.34 5.84
CA PRO A 28 -1.57 -18.86 5.97
C PRO A 28 -1.07 -18.26 4.66
N ILE A 29 -0.51 -17.06 4.73
CA ILE A 29 0.21 -16.45 3.60
C ILE A 29 1.67 -16.23 3.98
N GLU A 30 2.57 -16.73 3.14
CA GLU A 30 4.01 -16.67 3.42
C GLU A 30 4.54 -15.23 3.38
N PRO A 31 5.28 -14.77 4.42
CA PRO A 31 6.03 -13.53 4.37
C PRO A 31 7.04 -13.53 3.22
N GLY A 32 7.17 -12.41 2.52
CA GLY A 32 8.01 -12.29 1.33
C GLY A 32 7.30 -12.66 0.02
N LEU A 33 6.10 -13.23 0.08
CA LEU A 33 5.33 -13.57 -1.11
C LEU A 33 4.95 -12.29 -1.89
N PRO A 34 5.30 -12.18 -3.19
CA PRO A 34 4.82 -11.10 -4.04
C PRO A 34 3.33 -11.26 -4.27
N VAL A 35 2.56 -10.18 -4.11
CA VAL A 35 1.11 -10.19 -4.28
C VAL A 35 0.65 -8.95 -5.03
N GLN A 36 -0.56 -9.05 -5.59
CA GLN A 36 -1.27 -7.94 -6.20
C GLN A 36 -2.46 -7.61 -5.34
N ILE A 37 -2.60 -6.34 -4.94
CA ILE A 37 -3.71 -5.87 -4.12
C ILE A 37 -4.67 -5.08 -5.00
N GLY A 38 -5.88 -5.61 -5.18
CA GLY A 38 -6.97 -4.87 -5.79
C GLY A 38 -7.62 -3.94 -4.75
N LEU A 39 -7.65 -2.65 -5.04
CA LEU A 39 -8.37 -1.65 -4.26
C LEU A 39 -9.41 -0.96 -5.13
N SER A 40 -10.57 -0.67 -4.55
CA SER A 40 -11.60 0.16 -5.17
C SER A 40 -11.75 1.46 -4.39
N HIS A 41 -11.64 2.59 -5.07
CA HIS A 41 -11.88 3.91 -4.49
C HIS A 41 -12.74 4.73 -5.45
N ARG A 42 -13.90 5.20 -4.97
CA ARG A 42 -14.86 6.02 -5.76
C ARG A 42 -15.25 5.39 -7.10
N GLY A 43 -15.38 4.07 -7.15
CA GLY A 43 -15.78 3.32 -8.36
C GLY A 43 -14.63 3.07 -9.35
N VAL A 44 -13.40 3.50 -9.03
CA VAL A 44 -12.21 3.15 -9.80
C VAL A 44 -11.48 2.02 -9.09
N GLU A 45 -11.22 0.94 -9.80
CA GLU A 45 -10.40 -0.16 -9.32
C GLU A 45 -8.96 -0.03 -9.80
N GLN A 46 -8.02 -0.24 -8.88
CA GLN A 46 -6.60 -0.24 -9.19
C GLN A 46 -5.93 -1.44 -8.52
N THR A 47 -5.07 -2.11 -9.28
CA THR A 47 -4.21 -3.16 -8.76
C THR A 47 -2.83 -2.59 -8.44
N LEU A 48 -2.34 -2.88 -7.24
CA LEU A 48 -1.09 -2.36 -6.71
C LEU A 48 -0.14 -3.51 -6.33
N PRO A 49 1.11 -3.48 -6.80
CA PRO A 49 2.10 -4.48 -6.45
C PRO A 49 2.54 -4.33 -4.99
N ALA A 50 2.61 -5.46 -4.29
CA ALA A 50 2.99 -5.51 -2.90
C ALA A 50 3.75 -6.79 -2.56
N VAL A 51 4.32 -6.83 -1.37
CA VAL A 51 4.93 -8.01 -0.76
C VAL A 51 4.35 -8.23 0.63
N VAL A 52 4.10 -9.48 0.99
CA VAL A 52 3.63 -9.83 2.33
C VAL A 52 4.74 -9.58 3.34
N ARG A 53 4.44 -8.85 4.41
CA ARG A 53 5.38 -8.55 5.49
C ARG A 53 5.21 -9.49 6.66
N GLN A 54 3.97 -9.69 7.09
CA GLN A 54 3.59 -10.56 8.21
C GLN A 54 2.17 -11.05 8.03
N ASP A 55 1.90 -12.26 8.50
CA ASP A 55 0.58 -12.82 8.72
C ASP A 55 0.45 -13.14 10.22
N ARG A 56 -0.51 -12.50 10.90
CA ARG A 56 -0.73 -12.69 12.33
C ARG A 56 -2.20 -12.56 12.65
N ASP A 57 -2.75 -13.54 13.39
CA ASP A 57 -4.13 -13.52 13.89
C ASP A 57 -5.18 -13.28 12.78
N GLY A 58 -4.96 -13.84 11.58
CA GLY A 58 -5.83 -13.68 10.41
C GLY A 58 -5.76 -12.28 9.77
N GLN A 59 -4.76 -11.48 10.12
CA GLN A 59 -4.46 -10.19 9.51
C GLN A 59 -3.14 -10.29 8.73
N VAL A 60 -3.22 -9.98 7.44
CA VAL A 60 -2.06 -9.95 6.55
C VAL A 60 -1.64 -8.50 6.37
N SER A 61 -0.39 -8.21 6.72
CA SER A 61 0.26 -6.92 6.44
C SER A 61 1.05 -7.02 5.14
N VAL A 62 0.88 -6.03 4.28
CA VAL A 62 1.58 -5.96 3.00
C VAL A 62 2.26 -4.59 2.86
N GLN A 63 3.40 -4.59 2.17
CA GLN A 63 4.12 -3.39 1.81
C GLN A 63 4.06 -3.22 0.29
N PHE A 64 3.67 -2.03 -0.18
CA PHE A 64 3.71 -1.74 -1.61
C PHE A 64 5.14 -1.74 -2.14
N THR A 65 5.33 -2.28 -3.33
CA THR A 65 6.61 -2.32 -4.03
C THR A 65 6.64 -1.28 -5.14
N ALA A 66 7.63 -1.33 -6.03
CA ALA A 66 7.76 -0.35 -7.11
C ALA A 66 6.48 -0.28 -7.96
N MET A 67 5.88 0.91 -8.02
CA MET A 67 4.64 1.18 -8.73
C MET A 67 4.90 2.00 -10.00
N SER A 68 3.97 1.94 -10.94
CA SER A 68 3.93 2.92 -12.02
C SER A 68 3.53 4.29 -11.48
N MET A 69 3.90 5.34 -12.21
CA MET A 69 3.52 6.70 -11.83
C MET A 69 1.99 6.90 -11.76
N GLU A 70 1.23 6.18 -12.57
CA GLU A 70 -0.24 6.19 -12.51
C GLU A 70 -0.77 5.55 -11.22
N GLN A 71 -0.27 4.36 -10.87
CA GLN A 71 -0.63 3.64 -9.64
C GLN A 71 -0.32 4.48 -8.40
N GLU A 72 0.84 5.12 -8.37
CA GLU A 72 1.25 6.00 -7.28
C GLU A 72 0.34 7.22 -7.12
N ARG A 73 0.00 7.89 -8.23
CA ARG A 73 -0.91 9.05 -8.23
C ARG A 73 -2.28 8.66 -7.69
N TRP A 74 -2.80 7.52 -8.16
CA TRP A 74 -4.05 6.97 -7.70
C TRP A 74 -4.03 6.63 -6.21
N LEU A 75 -2.92 6.06 -5.72
CA LEU A 75 -2.73 5.73 -4.30
C LEU A 75 -2.79 6.98 -3.41
N VAL A 76 -2.11 8.03 -3.84
CA VAL A 76 -2.03 9.29 -3.10
C VAL A 76 -3.37 10.01 -3.11
N ALA A 77 -4.04 10.07 -4.27
CA ALA A 77 -5.37 10.66 -4.39
C ALA A 77 -6.41 9.93 -3.51
N SER A 78 -6.35 8.60 -3.47
CA SER A 78 -7.27 7.80 -2.65
C SER A 78 -6.99 7.90 -1.14
N THR A 79 -5.74 8.19 -0.75
CA THR A 79 -5.36 8.39 0.67
C THR A 79 -5.66 9.83 1.14
N PHE A 80 -5.39 10.84 0.30
CA PHE A 80 -5.44 12.25 0.67
C PHE A 80 -6.33 13.02 -0.31
N ALA A 81 -7.56 13.33 0.11
CA ALA A 81 -8.52 14.09 -0.72
C ALA A 81 -7.97 15.44 -1.22
N ARG A 82 -7.04 16.06 -0.48
CA ARG A 82 -6.37 17.31 -0.88
C ARG A 82 -5.18 17.12 -1.81
N ALA A 83 -4.59 15.93 -1.88
CA ALA A 83 -3.50 15.67 -2.81
C ALA A 83 -3.99 15.69 -4.26
N ASP A 84 -5.28 15.44 -4.49
CA ASP A 84 -5.94 15.55 -5.80
C ASP A 84 -5.77 16.96 -6.42
N ILE A 85 -5.79 18.01 -5.58
CA ILE A 85 -5.57 19.39 -6.02
C ILE A 85 -4.12 19.58 -6.50
N TRP A 86 -3.16 18.98 -5.82
CA TRP A 86 -1.74 19.09 -6.16
C TRP A 86 -1.37 18.22 -7.36
N LEU A 87 -2.00 17.04 -7.46
CA LEU A 87 -1.96 16.13 -8.60
C LEU A 87 -2.39 16.82 -9.90
N SER A 88 -3.41 17.67 -9.85
CA SER A 88 -3.88 18.43 -11.02
C SER A 88 -2.87 19.46 -11.54
N GLN A 89 -1.88 19.85 -10.72
CA GLN A 89 -0.85 20.87 -11.01
C GLN A 89 0.56 20.26 -11.10
N TRP A 90 0.69 18.93 -11.04
CA TRP A 90 1.96 18.26 -10.79
C TRP A 90 2.84 18.10 -12.04
N GLY A 91 4.04 18.69 -12.02
CA GLY A 91 5.12 18.46 -13.00
C GLY A 91 6.13 17.38 -12.56
N GLN A 92 7.07 17.03 -13.44
CA GLN A 92 8.03 15.92 -13.21
C GLN A 92 9.04 16.20 -12.08
N HIS A 93 9.43 17.46 -11.86
CA HIS A 93 10.44 17.84 -10.84
C HIS A 93 9.88 17.84 -9.41
N ASP A 94 8.64 18.30 -9.23
CA ASP A 94 7.96 18.35 -7.92
C ASP A 94 7.61 16.96 -7.39
N ARG A 95 7.55 15.97 -8.29
CA ARG A 95 7.31 14.56 -7.98
C ARG A 95 8.41 13.97 -7.10
N ASP A 96 9.66 14.05 -7.53
CA ASP A 96 10.76 13.31 -6.90
C ASP A 96 11.07 13.85 -5.48
N ALA A 97 10.94 15.16 -5.29
CA ALA A 97 11.09 15.79 -3.98
C ALA A 97 9.98 15.38 -3.00
N PHE A 98 8.73 15.32 -3.48
CA PHE A 98 7.59 14.85 -2.68
C PHE A 98 7.75 13.39 -2.28
N TRP A 99 8.10 12.50 -3.23
CA TRP A 99 8.28 11.07 -2.93
C TRP A 99 9.44 10.80 -1.99
N ARG A 100 10.56 11.51 -2.14
CA ARG A 100 11.66 11.40 -1.17
C ARG A 100 11.21 11.80 0.23
N SER A 101 10.37 12.83 0.34
CA SER A 101 9.87 13.30 1.63
C SER A 101 8.84 12.35 2.23
N LEU A 102 7.87 11.88 1.43
CA LEU A 102 6.85 10.92 1.85
C LEU A 102 7.47 9.57 2.22
N GLY A 103 8.38 9.05 1.39
CA GLY A 103 9.13 7.83 1.66
C GLY A 103 9.97 7.93 2.93
N GLN A 104 10.62 9.07 3.18
CA GLN A 104 11.36 9.31 4.42
C GLN A 104 10.44 9.30 5.65
N VAL A 105 9.28 9.96 5.58
CA VAL A 105 8.31 10.00 6.69
C VAL A 105 7.73 8.61 6.97
N LEU A 106 7.37 7.86 5.93
CA LEU A 106 6.89 6.47 6.08
C LEU A 106 7.97 5.54 6.63
N ALA A 107 9.19 5.62 6.11
CA ALA A 107 10.31 4.82 6.59
C ALA A 107 10.73 5.18 8.03
N ALA A 108 10.60 6.45 8.42
CA ALA A 108 10.79 6.88 9.81
C ALA A 108 9.67 6.33 10.72
N SER A 109 8.41 6.38 10.25
CA SER A 109 7.25 5.86 10.98
C SER A 109 7.34 4.33 11.18
N ALA A 110 7.71 3.58 10.14
CA ALA A 110 7.90 2.13 10.21
C ALA A 110 9.08 1.73 11.12
N ARG A 111 10.19 2.50 11.11
CA ARG A 111 11.32 2.27 12.02
C ARG A 111 10.99 2.57 13.48
N GLY A 112 10.08 3.51 13.75
CA GLY A 112 9.59 3.82 15.11
C GLY A 112 8.87 2.62 15.76
N PHE A 113 8.06 1.89 15.00
CA PHE A 113 7.41 0.66 15.50
C PHE A 113 8.38 -0.50 15.75
N GLY A 114 9.50 -0.56 15.02
CA GLY A 114 10.55 -1.56 15.27
C GLY A 114 11.36 -1.35 16.55
N ARG A 115 11.26 -0.18 17.20
CA ARG A 115 12.06 0.17 18.39
C ARG A 115 11.31 0.14 19.72
N LEU A 116 10.02 -0.23 19.71
CA LEU A 116 9.18 -0.34 20.92
C LEU A 116 8.68 -1.78 21.18
N GLY A 117 9.18 -2.76 20.45
CA GLY A 117 8.81 -4.18 20.58
C GLY A 117 10.00 -5.12 20.81
N GLY A 118 11.08 -4.64 21.42
CA GLY A 118 12.23 -5.44 21.85
C GLY A 118 12.35 -5.43 23.37
#